data_AF-X1H280-F1
#
_entry.id   AF-X1H280-F1
#
_cell.length_a   1.000
_cell.length_b   1.000
_cell.length_c   1.000
_cell.angle_alpha   90.00
_cell.angle_beta   90.00
_cell.angle_gamma   90.00
#
_symmetry.space_group_name_H-M   'P 1'
#
loop_
_entity.id
_entity.type
_entity.pdbx_description
1 polymer ?
#
loop_
_entity_poly.entity_id
_entity_poly.type
_entity_poly.pdbx_seq_one_letter_code
_entity_poly.pdbx_strand_id
1 'polypeptide(L)' 'ISAFGGDYLFVDGVYGHQYMARVNIAKALSIKVKEGIFDINKAKEISKMLFYDNPLKIFRLDKKL' A
#
# COMPACT_ATOMS: atom_id res chain seq x y z
N ILE A 1 -1.63 5.33 8.36
CA ILE A 1 -2.68 4.56 7.64
C ILE A 1 -2.00 3.43 6.86
N SER A 2 -2.65 2.26 6.75
CA SER A 2 -2.23 1.12 5.91
C SER A 2 -3.16 1.00 4.70
N ALA A 3 -2.66 0.58 3.54
CA ALA A 3 -3.49 0.31 2.36
C ALA A 3 -4.21 -1.05 2.38
N PHE A 4 -3.78 -1.99 3.22
CA PHE A 4 -4.34 -3.35 3.27
C PHE A 4 -4.21 -3.97 4.68
N GLY A 5 -5.15 -4.82 5.06
CA GLY A 5 -5.21 -5.49 6.37
C GLY A 5 -5.33 -7.02 6.35
N GLY A 6 -5.79 -7.63 5.25
CA GLY A 6 -5.86 -9.10 5.10
C GLY A 6 -6.87 -9.80 5.99
N ASP A 7 -8.10 -9.30 6.04
CA ASP A 7 -9.23 -9.79 6.83
C ASP A 7 -9.92 -11.05 6.28
N TYR A 8 -9.18 -11.89 5.55
CA TYR A 8 -9.69 -13.15 4.99
C TYR A 8 -9.16 -14.36 5.77
N LEU A 9 -10.02 -15.37 5.94
CA LEU A 9 -9.69 -16.66 6.56
C LEU A 9 -9.14 -17.71 5.57
N PHE A 10 -8.85 -17.31 4.33
CA PHE A 10 -8.31 -18.19 3.28
C PHE A 10 -7.28 -17.46 2.41
N VAL A 11 -6.23 -18.18 1.98
CA VAL A 11 -5.02 -17.60 1.37
C VAL A 11 -5.29 -16.90 0.05
N ASP A 12 -6.16 -17.45 -0.80
CA ASP A 12 -6.51 -16.87 -2.09
C ASP A 12 -7.17 -15.50 -1.94
N GLY A 13 -8.01 -15.33 -0.90
CA GLY A 13 -8.68 -14.08 -0.58
C GLY A 13 -7.71 -13.01 -0.11
N VAL A 14 -6.76 -13.39 0.76
CA VAL A 14 -5.69 -12.49 1.21
C VAL A 14 -4.89 -11.97 0.01
N TYR A 15 -4.41 -12.87 -0.86
CA TYR A 15 -3.59 -12.47 -2.00
C TYR A 15 -4.40 -11.66 -3.02
N GLY A 16 -5.62 -12.11 -3.36
CA GLY A 16 -6.49 -11.44 -4.31
C GLY A 16 -6.83 -10.01 -3.88
N HIS A 17 -7.23 -9.81 -2.62
CA HIS A 17 -7.53 -8.47 -2.11
C HIS A 17 -6.28 -7.60 -2.04
N GLN A 18 -5.13 -8.15 -1.63
CA GLN A 18 -3.89 -7.38 -1.60
C GLN A 18 -3.46 -6.94 -3.01
N TYR A 19 -3.63 -7.79 -4.03
CA TYR A 19 -3.42 -7.41 -5.43
C TYR A 19 -4.33 -6.25 -5.84
N MET A 20 -5.63 -6.34 -5.55
CA MET A 20 -6.59 -5.26 -5.85
C MET A 20 -6.20 -3.95 -5.16
N ALA A 21 -5.73 -4.01 -3.90
CA ALA A 21 -5.27 -2.84 -3.17
C ALA A 21 -4.10 -2.14 -3.91
N ARG A 22 -3.09 -2.89 -4.38
CA ARG A 22 -1.97 -2.31 -5.15
C ARG A 22 -2.44 -1.62 -6.42
N VAL A 23 -3.37 -2.23 -7.16
CA VAL A 23 -3.93 -1.66 -8.39
C VAL A 23 -4.69 -0.36 -8.09
N ASN A 24 -5.53 -0.36 -7.07
CA ASN A 24 -6.34 0.81 -6.70
C ASN A 24 -5.48 1.98 -6.21
N ILE A 25 -4.48 1.71 -5.37
CA ILE A 25 -3.54 2.73 -4.90
C ILE A 25 -2.72 3.30 -6.07
N ALA A 26 -2.24 2.46 -6.99
CA ALA A 26 -1.52 2.93 -8.18
C ALA A 26 -2.40 3.84 -9.04
N LYS A 27 -3.67 3.49 -9.26
CA LYS A 27 -4.64 4.33 -9.98
C LYS A 27 -4.87 5.66 -9.27
N ALA A 28 -5.12 5.65 -7.97
CA ALA A 28 -5.34 6.86 -7.19
C ALA A 28 -4.11 7.80 -7.23
N LEU A 29 -2.90 7.26 -7.06
CA LEU A 29 -1.67 8.04 -7.14
C LEU A 29 -1.40 8.55 -8.56
N SER A 30 -1.77 7.80 -9.60
CA SER A 30 -1.59 8.24 -10.99
C SER A 30 -2.37 9.51 -11.30
N ILE A 31 -3.56 9.69 -10.71
CA ILE A 31 -4.34 10.93 -10.82
C ILE A 31 -3.55 12.10 -10.24
N LYS A 32 -2.94 11.91 -9.06
CA LYS A 32 -2.13 12.94 -8.41
C LYS A 32 -0.84 13.29 -9.17
N VAL A 33 -0.24 12.30 -9.83
CA VAL A 33 0.88 12.56 -10.74
C VAL A 33 0.43 13.34 -11.97
N LYS A 34 -0.69 12.96 -12.59
CA LYS A 34 -1.25 13.66 -13.76
C LYS A 34 -1.63 15.11 -13.45
N GLU A 35 -2.14 15.36 -12.26
CA GLU A 35 -2.49 16.71 -11.77
C GLU A 35 -1.24 17.55 -11.38
N GLY A 36 -0.04 17.00 -11.45
CA GLY A 36 1.20 17.68 -11.05
C GLY A 36 1.36 17.87 -9.54
N ILE A 37 0.53 17.22 -8.73
CA ILE A 37 0.58 17.30 -7.25
C ILE A 37 1.79 16.51 -6.73
N PHE A 38 2.08 15.36 -7.34
CA PHE A 38 3.24 14.53 -7.03
C PHE A 38 4.06 14.25 -8.28
N ASP A 39 5.36 14.08 -8.13
CA ASP A 39 6.15 13.38 -9.15
C ASP A 39 6.04 11.85 -8.96
N ILE A 40 6.57 11.10 -9.91
CA ILE A 40 6.56 9.63 -9.87
C ILE A 40 7.31 9.09 -8.64
N ASN A 41 8.37 9.76 -8.21
CA ASN A 41 9.19 9.30 -7.08
C ASN A 41 8.42 9.42 -5.77
N LYS A 42 7.74 10.54 -5.54
CA LYS A 42 6.87 10.78 -4.40
C LYS A 42 5.69 9.80 -4.39
N ALA A 43 5.11 9.50 -5.55
CA ALA A 43 4.07 8.47 -5.64
C ALA A 43 4.58 7.08 -5.22
N LYS A 44 5.79 6.68 -5.64
CA LYS A 44 6.42 5.42 -5.22
C LYS A 44 6.70 5.38 -3.71
N GLU A 45 7.22 6.48 -3.16
CA GLU A 45 7.46 6.64 -1.73
C GLU A 45 6.17 6.46 -0.93
N ILE A 46 5.10 7.17 -1.29
CA ILE A 46 3.79 7.06 -0.64
C ILE A 46 3.25 5.63 -0.73
N SER A 47 3.36 4.98 -1.90
CA SER A 47 2.94 3.59 -2.07
C SER A 47 3.70 2.65 -1.12
N LYS A 48 5.02 2.80 -0.99
CA LYS A 48 5.82 2.03 -0.04
C LYS A 48 5.40 2.29 1.40
N MET A 49 5.14 3.54 1.77
CA MET A 49 4.65 3.88 3.11
C MET A 49 3.32 3.18 3.41
N LEU A 50 2.38 3.20 2.47
CA LEU A 50 1.05 2.61 2.64
C LEU A 50 1.07 1.09 2.76
N PHE A 51 1.94 0.41 2.01
CA PHE A 51 1.98 -1.06 1.96
C PHE A 51 3.00 -1.69 2.91
N TYR A 52 4.04 -0.96 3.32
CA TYR A 52 5.15 -1.53 4.06
C TYR A 52 5.56 -0.69 5.27
N ASP A 53 6.04 0.55 5.08
CA ASP A 53 6.67 1.29 6.17
C ASP A 53 5.68 1.62 7.31
N ASN A 54 4.45 2.03 6.97
CA ASN A 54 3.43 2.33 7.98
C ASN A 54 2.97 1.05 8.70
N PRO A 55 2.53 -0.04 8.02
CA PRO A 55 2.19 -1.28 8.71
C PRO A 55 3.30 -1.82 9.60
N LEU A 56 4.55 -1.84 9.10
CA LEU A 56 5.73 -2.29 9.85
C LEU A 56 5.84 -1.54 11.19
N LYS A 57 5.73 -0.20 11.15
CA LYS A 57 5.81 0.66 12.34
C LYS A 57 4.58 0.55 13.26
N ILE A 58 3.37 0.53 12.68
CA ILE A 58 2.10 0.47 13.44
C ILE A 58 2.02 -0.83 14.24
N PHE A 59 2.36 -1.96 13.60
CA PHE A 59 2.33 -3.28 14.21
C PHE A 59 3.63 -3.66 14.92
N ARG A 60 4.64 -2.78 14.93
CA ARG A 60 5.94 -2.98 15.58
C ARG A 60 6.62 -4.29 15.14
N LEU A 61 6.56 -4.56 13.84
CA LEU A 61 7.10 -5.78 13.24
C LEU A 61 8.59 -5.69 12.92
N ASP A 62 9.18 -4.49 13.07
CA ASP A 62 10.61 -4.19 12.93
C ASP A 62 11.50 -5.00 13.89
N LYS A 63 10.94 -5.49 15.00
CA LYS A 63 11.67 -6.30 15.99
C LYS A 63 11.56 -7.81 15.75
N LYS A 64 10.81 -8.23 14.73
CA LYS A 64 10.51 -9.64 14.42
C LYS A 64 11.03 -10.10 13.06
N LEU A 65 11.47 -9.18 12.21
CA LEU A 65 12.07 -9.40 10.89
C LEU A 65 13.58 -9.19 10.98
#